data_AF-A0A956QE52-F1
#
_entry.id   AF-A0A956QE52-F1
#
_cell.length_a   1.000
_cell.length_b   1.000
_cell.length_c   1.000
_cell.angle_alpha   90.00
_cell.angle_beta   90.00
_cell.angle_gamma   90.00
#
_symmetry.space_group_name_H-M   'P 1'
#
loop_
_entity.id
_entity.type
_entity.pdbx_description
1 polymer ?
#
loop_
_entity_poly.entity_id
_entity_poly.type
_entity_poly.pdbx_seq_one_letter_code
_entity_poly.pdbx_strand_id
1 'polypeptide(L)'
;MRLQVLVLLLLTGVALAQPRVSADWQPGTTARGEQMRLLLGADPLHRDLPAYINRTYRLPRDLPIVYQEHPKINAWYSPAEHRITVSYNLVAFLLDFFRRSGVPNPEQQTRATLDFILLHELGHALMHELDLPAVGREEDAADEFATLVGLDALPDHGVGQSLAAANWFRLMGSSEVRLSELEFWDEHSMNSQRFYKILCFLYGSNPSELGPIISPLVPYTRLRLAQERYPQKVARWRRLLAAHQVTPGSYQLQTVAPEPSRPRSLTLVKAEGKLLPIAELTRRGNFAQMVNLLQATFQLPKNLTVVYKKVELQRNAFLPHAGQILLSQDFFDDAEARLSRRYSADQTAETMAALEKFSVLQEFAFALIADADLAITGEPEDAAAELAMVLVASEPSLRPLGLPLTRWYETLAAENINVLQLKYWSESALDQQRFYDMLGYLYVADPTSYASVASQIPKKRLDKTAWEYQQKKRNWGRLLKPFWRS
;
A
#
# COMPACT_ATOMS: atom_id res chain seq x y z
N MET A 1 -2.40 -80.30 4.55
CA MET A 1 -1.59 -79.20 3.97
C MET A 1 -2.52 -78.17 3.32
N ARG A 2 -2.65 -76.98 3.90
CA ARG A 2 -3.15 -75.78 3.21
C ARG A 2 -2.16 -74.65 3.52
N LEU A 3 -1.45 -74.22 2.50
CA LEU A 3 -0.45 -73.16 2.54
C LEU A 3 -1.19 -71.82 2.56
N GLN A 4 -1.07 -71.04 3.63
CA GLN A 4 -1.46 -69.64 3.64
C GLN A 4 -0.30 -68.81 3.10
N VAL A 5 -0.48 -68.19 1.94
CA VAL A 5 0.45 -67.19 1.41
C VAL A 5 0.06 -65.85 2.01
N LEU A 6 0.95 -65.30 2.85
CA LEU A 6 0.85 -63.95 3.40
C LEU A 6 1.43 -62.99 2.34
N VAL A 7 0.58 -62.15 1.74
CA VAL A 7 1.04 -61.07 0.86
C VAL A 7 1.41 -59.87 1.73
N LEU A 8 2.71 -59.58 1.82
CA LEU A 8 3.23 -58.37 2.46
C LEU A 8 3.10 -57.20 1.47
N LEU A 9 2.15 -56.30 1.69
CA LEU A 9 2.07 -55.02 0.97
C LEU A 9 3.11 -54.05 1.57
N LEU A 10 4.24 -53.91 0.88
CA LEU A 10 5.20 -52.82 1.13
C LEU A 10 4.60 -51.51 0.62
N LEU A 11 3.97 -50.75 1.53
CA LEU A 11 3.65 -49.34 1.31
C LEU A 11 4.95 -48.53 1.41
N THR A 12 5.65 -48.35 0.29
CA THR A 12 6.68 -47.31 0.19
C THR A 12 5.96 -45.96 0.17
N GLY A 13 5.80 -45.35 1.35
CA GLY A 13 5.37 -43.96 1.44
C GLY A 13 6.39 -43.08 0.73
N VAL A 14 6.04 -42.57 -0.45
CA VAL A 14 6.79 -41.47 -1.07
C VAL A 14 6.55 -40.27 -0.16
N ALA A 15 7.53 -39.90 0.65
CA ALA A 15 7.53 -38.62 1.32
C ALA A 15 7.54 -37.54 0.23
N LEU A 16 6.38 -36.92 -0.05
CA LEU A 16 6.33 -35.76 -0.91
C LEU A 16 7.22 -34.69 -0.27
N ALA A 17 8.21 -34.22 -1.03
CA ALA A 17 9.07 -33.13 -0.58
C ALA A 17 8.19 -31.94 -0.21
N GLN A 18 8.42 -31.34 0.96
CA GLN A 18 7.66 -30.15 1.35
C GLN A 18 8.03 -28.99 0.43
N PRO A 19 7.04 -28.18 0.01
CA PRO A 19 7.29 -26.99 -0.77
C PRO A 19 8.31 -26.07 -0.09
N ARG A 20 9.22 -25.51 -0.88
CA ARG A 20 10.32 -24.70 -0.35
C ARG A 20 10.72 -23.55 -1.26
N VAL A 21 11.30 -22.53 -0.66
CA VAL A 21 12.17 -21.57 -1.34
C VAL A 21 13.50 -22.25 -1.64
N SER A 22 14.01 -22.06 -2.84
CA SER A 22 15.33 -22.53 -3.26
C SER A 22 16.05 -21.47 -4.07
N ALA A 23 17.37 -21.35 -3.90
CA ALA A 23 18.20 -20.54 -4.78
C ALA A 23 18.72 -21.41 -5.94
N ASP A 24 18.46 -20.98 -7.17
CA ASP A 24 18.94 -21.59 -8.40
C ASP A 24 19.88 -20.63 -9.12
N TRP A 25 21.16 -20.99 -9.23
CA TRP A 25 22.21 -20.15 -9.79
C TRP A 25 22.61 -20.64 -11.18
N GLN A 26 22.11 -19.96 -12.20
CA GLN A 26 22.51 -20.23 -13.58
C GLN A 26 23.88 -19.61 -13.88
N PRO A 27 24.73 -20.26 -14.69
CA PRO A 27 26.02 -19.70 -15.07
C PRO A 27 25.86 -18.40 -15.87
N GLY A 28 26.83 -17.50 -15.76
CA GLY A 28 26.92 -16.37 -16.68
C GLY A 28 27.19 -16.85 -18.10
N THR A 29 26.45 -16.32 -19.06
CA THR A 29 26.66 -16.58 -20.49
C THR A 29 27.73 -15.66 -21.09
N THR A 30 28.04 -14.55 -20.42
CA THR A 30 29.15 -13.65 -20.73
C THR A 30 30.14 -13.55 -19.58
N ALA A 31 31.36 -13.08 -19.86
CA ALA A 31 32.36 -12.82 -18.81
C ALA A 31 31.88 -11.80 -17.78
N ARG A 32 31.09 -10.79 -18.21
CA ARG A 32 30.51 -9.79 -17.32
C ARG A 32 29.38 -10.39 -16.47
N GLY A 33 28.50 -11.19 -17.06
CA GLY A 33 27.45 -11.91 -16.33
C GLY A 33 28.03 -12.84 -15.28
N GLU A 34 29.10 -13.57 -15.61
CA GLU A 34 29.78 -14.46 -14.66
C GLU A 34 30.48 -13.69 -13.53
N GLN A 35 31.09 -12.54 -13.84
CA GLN A 35 31.62 -11.64 -12.82
C GLN A 35 30.52 -11.17 -11.85
N MET A 36 29.34 -10.81 -12.38
CA MET A 36 28.20 -10.37 -11.55
C MET A 36 27.62 -11.51 -10.73
N ARG A 37 27.58 -12.73 -11.26
CA ARG A 37 27.22 -13.94 -10.51
C ARG A 37 28.13 -14.14 -9.32
N LEU A 38 29.46 -14.03 -9.51
CA LEU A 38 30.43 -14.17 -8.43
C LEU A 38 30.33 -13.04 -7.41
N LEU A 39 30.11 -11.80 -7.86
CA LEU A 39 29.92 -10.64 -6.98
C LEU A 39 28.69 -10.83 -6.07
N LEU A 40 27.58 -11.30 -6.62
CA LEU A 40 26.34 -11.53 -5.89
C LEU A 40 26.41 -12.79 -5.02
N GLY A 41 27.00 -13.87 -5.52
CA GLY A 41 27.16 -15.14 -4.80
C GLY A 41 28.15 -15.08 -3.63
N ALA A 42 28.96 -14.02 -3.55
CA ALA A 42 29.78 -13.71 -2.38
C ALA A 42 28.95 -13.17 -1.21
N ASP A 43 27.69 -12.76 -1.44
CA ASP A 43 26.79 -12.34 -0.38
C ASP A 43 26.16 -13.55 0.34
N PRO A 44 26.32 -13.68 1.68
CA PRO A 44 25.70 -14.77 2.43
C PRO A 44 24.17 -14.69 2.43
N LEU A 45 23.56 -13.51 2.31
CA LEU A 45 22.11 -13.34 2.38
C LEU A 45 21.38 -14.17 1.33
N HIS A 46 21.86 -14.11 0.09
CA HIS A 46 21.26 -14.81 -1.04
C HIS A 46 21.30 -16.35 -0.88
N ARG A 47 22.21 -16.85 -0.05
CA ARG A 47 22.31 -18.28 0.31
C ARG A 47 21.41 -18.63 1.49
N ASP A 48 21.35 -17.77 2.50
CA ASP A 48 20.74 -18.07 3.79
C ASP A 48 19.24 -17.71 3.82
N LEU A 49 18.80 -16.78 2.99
CA LEU A 49 17.41 -16.33 2.89
C LEU A 49 16.43 -17.48 2.59
N PRO A 50 16.67 -18.38 1.60
CA PRO A 50 15.80 -19.54 1.41
C PRO A 50 15.62 -20.37 2.67
N ALA A 51 16.70 -20.63 3.41
CA ALA A 51 16.63 -21.39 4.66
C ALA A 51 15.86 -20.61 5.75
N TYR A 52 15.99 -19.28 5.81
CA TYR A 52 15.20 -18.43 6.69
C TYR A 52 13.70 -18.50 6.37
N ILE A 53 13.32 -18.41 5.10
CA ILE A 53 11.91 -18.45 4.72
C ILE A 53 11.32 -19.83 4.97
N ASN A 54 12.03 -20.90 4.62
CA ASN A 54 11.57 -22.27 4.83
C ASN A 54 11.38 -22.65 6.30
N ARG A 55 12.17 -22.06 7.22
CA ARG A 55 11.98 -22.25 8.67
C ARG A 55 10.88 -21.38 9.26
N THR A 56 10.52 -20.29 8.57
CA THR A 56 9.60 -19.27 9.10
C THR A 56 8.18 -19.46 8.58
N TYR A 57 8.01 -19.72 7.28
CA TYR A 57 6.71 -19.77 6.61
C TYR A 57 6.44 -21.11 5.91
N ARG A 58 5.19 -21.54 5.92
CA ARG A 58 4.66 -22.68 5.16
C ARG A 58 4.16 -22.17 3.81
N LEU A 59 4.84 -22.57 2.75
CA LEU A 59 4.44 -22.22 1.40
C LEU A 59 3.48 -23.26 0.81
N PRO A 60 2.50 -22.85 0.00
CA PRO A 60 1.60 -23.78 -0.67
C PRO A 60 2.25 -24.50 -1.86
N ARG A 61 3.35 -23.96 -2.40
CA ARG A 61 4.10 -24.49 -3.54
C ARG A 61 5.56 -24.02 -3.51
N ASP A 62 6.40 -24.64 -4.33
CA ASP A 62 7.81 -24.25 -4.46
C ASP A 62 7.94 -22.83 -4.99
N LEU A 63 8.91 -22.09 -4.47
CA LEU A 63 9.21 -20.71 -4.87
C LEU A 63 10.71 -20.59 -5.19
N PRO A 64 11.16 -20.96 -6.40
CA PRO A 64 12.54 -20.79 -6.80
C PRO A 64 12.91 -19.30 -6.96
N ILE A 65 14.09 -18.95 -6.46
CA ILE A 65 14.80 -17.71 -6.75
C ILE A 65 15.86 -18.04 -7.79
N VAL A 66 15.64 -17.61 -9.03
CA VAL A 66 16.49 -17.90 -10.18
C VAL A 66 17.42 -16.71 -10.42
N TYR A 67 18.72 -16.94 -10.26
CA TYR A 67 19.78 -16.00 -10.60
C TYR A 67 20.30 -16.34 -11.98
N GLN A 68 20.20 -15.41 -12.93
CA GLN A 68 20.59 -15.68 -14.31
C GLN A 68 20.99 -14.41 -15.07
N GLU A 69 21.75 -14.58 -16.15
CA GLU A 69 21.98 -13.49 -17.09
C GLU A 69 20.75 -13.29 -17.96
N HIS A 70 20.13 -12.11 -17.90
CA HIS A 70 18.87 -11.86 -18.58
C HIS A 70 18.84 -10.43 -19.16
N PRO A 71 18.36 -10.21 -20.40
CA PRO A 71 18.39 -8.90 -21.06
C PRO A 71 17.60 -7.82 -20.31
N LYS A 72 16.53 -8.20 -19.61
CA LYS A 72 15.80 -7.29 -18.71
C LYS A 72 16.69 -6.94 -17.51
N ILE A 73 16.99 -5.64 -17.36
CA ILE A 73 17.70 -5.07 -16.19
C ILE A 73 16.69 -4.95 -15.05
N ASN A 74 16.36 -6.06 -14.39
CA ASN A 74 15.45 -6.05 -13.26
C ASN A 74 15.59 -7.29 -12.37
N ALA A 75 14.95 -7.23 -11.20
CA ALA A 75 14.43 -8.39 -10.49
C ALA A 75 12.90 -8.41 -10.64
N TRP A 76 12.27 -9.57 -10.55
CA TRP A 76 10.80 -9.63 -10.53
C TRP A 76 10.31 -10.96 -9.95
N TYR A 77 9.22 -10.91 -9.22
CA TYR A 77 8.34 -12.04 -8.99
C TYR A 77 7.37 -12.24 -10.17
N SER A 78 7.14 -13.49 -10.55
CA SER A 78 6.22 -13.89 -11.62
C SER A 78 5.08 -14.73 -11.03
N PRO A 79 3.86 -14.18 -10.88
CA PRO A 79 2.72 -14.94 -10.33
C PRO A 79 2.32 -16.14 -11.19
N ALA A 80 2.59 -16.10 -12.51
CA ALA A 80 2.27 -17.18 -13.43
C ALA A 80 3.28 -18.34 -13.35
N GLU A 81 4.54 -18.04 -13.03
CA GLU A 81 5.62 -19.03 -12.98
C GLU A 81 5.99 -19.41 -11.54
N HIS A 82 5.40 -18.74 -10.54
CA HIS A 82 5.68 -18.92 -9.12
C HIS A 82 7.18 -18.85 -8.80
N ARG A 83 7.89 -17.87 -9.38
CA ARG A 83 9.34 -17.71 -9.21
C ARG A 83 9.76 -16.26 -9.10
N ILE A 84 10.86 -16.02 -8.39
CA ILE A 84 11.58 -14.75 -8.40
C ILE A 84 12.75 -14.91 -9.36
N THR A 85 12.97 -13.92 -10.23
CA THR A 85 14.15 -13.88 -11.10
C THR A 85 15.00 -12.67 -10.76
N VAL A 86 16.30 -12.87 -10.54
CA VAL A 86 17.29 -11.80 -10.31
C VAL A 86 18.28 -11.78 -11.47
N SER A 87 18.25 -10.71 -12.27
CA SER A 87 19.10 -10.58 -13.45
C SER A 87 20.52 -10.14 -13.09
N TYR A 88 21.54 -10.81 -13.62
CA TYR A 88 22.93 -10.33 -13.54
C TYR A 88 23.12 -8.96 -14.22
N ASN A 89 22.26 -8.59 -15.18
CA ASN A 89 22.31 -7.26 -15.79
C ASN A 89 21.83 -6.16 -14.84
N LEU A 90 20.95 -6.47 -13.88
CA LEU A 90 20.62 -5.54 -12.79
C LEU A 90 21.81 -5.31 -11.86
N VAL A 91 22.55 -6.38 -11.51
CA VAL A 91 23.77 -6.28 -10.69
C VAL A 91 24.80 -5.38 -11.37
N ALA A 92 25.03 -5.59 -12.67
CA ALA A 92 25.94 -4.78 -13.48
C ALA A 92 25.49 -3.30 -13.53
N PHE A 93 24.19 -3.06 -13.71
CA PHE A 93 23.63 -1.72 -13.73
C PHE A 93 23.85 -0.99 -12.41
N LEU A 94 23.53 -1.61 -11.28
CA LEU A 94 23.68 -1.00 -9.95
C LEU A 94 25.15 -0.71 -9.64
N LEU A 95 26.07 -1.62 -9.99
CA LEU A 95 27.51 -1.41 -9.79
C LEU A 95 28.03 -0.21 -10.59
N ASP A 96 27.66 -0.13 -11.88
CA ASP A 96 28.04 0.99 -12.73
C ASP A 96 27.42 2.30 -12.23
N PHE A 97 26.16 2.26 -11.81
CA PHE A 97 25.45 3.40 -11.24
C PHE A 97 26.20 3.94 -10.02
N PHE A 98 26.46 3.09 -9.02
CA PHE A 98 27.12 3.51 -7.79
C PHE A 98 28.55 4.01 -8.02
N ARG A 99 29.31 3.38 -8.93
CA ARG A 99 30.63 3.89 -9.34
C ARG A 99 30.55 5.29 -9.93
N ARG A 100 29.57 5.55 -10.81
CA ARG A 100 29.36 6.88 -11.42
C ARG A 100 28.86 7.92 -10.43
N SER A 101 28.04 7.52 -9.47
CA SER A 101 27.54 8.38 -8.40
C SER A 101 28.59 8.71 -7.32
N GLY A 102 29.79 8.10 -7.39
CA GLY A 102 30.88 8.39 -6.46
C GLY A 102 30.61 7.92 -5.02
N VAL A 103 29.75 6.93 -4.81
CA VAL A 103 29.50 6.40 -3.46
C VAL A 103 30.71 5.57 -2.98
N PRO A 104 31.04 5.60 -1.68
CA PRO A 104 32.08 4.73 -1.13
C PRO A 104 31.66 3.26 -1.23
N ASN A 105 32.64 2.37 -1.46
CA ASN A 105 32.46 0.91 -1.55
C ASN A 105 31.30 0.50 -2.47
N PRO A 106 31.34 0.83 -3.77
CA PRO A 106 30.21 0.62 -4.67
C PRO A 106 29.79 -0.85 -4.76
N GLU A 107 30.72 -1.81 -4.67
CA GLU A 107 30.40 -3.24 -4.63
C GLU A 107 29.55 -3.63 -3.41
N GLN A 108 29.83 -3.03 -2.24
CA GLN A 108 29.04 -3.26 -1.03
C GLN A 108 27.66 -2.62 -1.14
N GLN A 109 27.58 -1.38 -1.67
CA GLN A 109 26.31 -0.72 -1.93
C GLN A 109 25.46 -1.50 -2.93
N THR A 110 26.06 -2.04 -4.00
CA THR A 110 25.36 -2.90 -4.96
C THR A 110 24.75 -4.13 -4.29
N ARG A 111 25.51 -4.86 -3.49
CA ARG A 111 25.00 -6.04 -2.77
C ARG A 111 23.87 -5.68 -1.82
N ALA A 112 24.10 -4.69 -0.95
CA ALA A 112 23.11 -4.24 0.03
C ALA A 112 21.81 -3.72 -0.63
N THR A 113 21.89 -3.05 -1.78
CA THR A 113 20.69 -2.66 -2.55
C THR A 113 20.00 -3.87 -3.19
N LEU A 114 20.75 -4.86 -3.69
CA LEU A 114 20.18 -6.09 -4.24
C LEU A 114 19.49 -6.95 -3.18
N ASP A 115 20.01 -6.96 -1.96
CA ASP A 115 19.38 -7.62 -0.82
C ASP A 115 17.98 -7.06 -0.57
N PHE A 116 17.88 -5.72 -0.52
CA PHE A 116 16.59 -5.03 -0.38
C PHE A 116 15.65 -5.35 -1.54
N ILE A 117 16.14 -5.30 -2.79
CA ILE A 117 15.35 -5.63 -3.99
C ILE A 117 14.86 -7.09 -3.93
N LEU A 118 15.70 -8.03 -3.51
CA LEU A 118 15.30 -9.43 -3.40
C LEU A 118 14.21 -9.62 -2.35
N LEU A 119 14.33 -8.95 -1.19
CA LEU A 119 13.30 -9.00 -0.16
C LEU A 119 12.01 -8.31 -0.59
N HIS A 120 12.09 -7.27 -1.42
CA HIS A 120 10.94 -6.61 -2.04
C HIS A 120 10.20 -7.59 -2.97
N GLU A 121 10.90 -8.28 -3.87
CA GLU A 121 10.29 -9.30 -4.73
C GLU A 121 9.74 -10.49 -3.94
N LEU A 122 10.40 -10.85 -2.83
CA LEU A 122 9.89 -11.84 -1.91
C LEU A 122 8.61 -11.37 -1.21
N GLY A 123 8.48 -10.07 -0.93
CA GLY A 123 7.24 -9.46 -0.45
C GLY A 123 6.08 -9.71 -1.40
N HIS A 124 6.26 -9.42 -2.69
CA HIS A 124 5.26 -9.75 -3.72
C HIS A 124 4.94 -11.25 -3.74
N ALA A 125 5.97 -12.09 -3.74
CA ALA A 125 5.79 -13.54 -3.76
C ALA A 125 4.97 -14.02 -2.56
N LEU A 126 5.29 -13.61 -1.34
CA LEU A 126 4.53 -14.03 -0.15
C LEU A 126 3.12 -13.47 -0.13
N MET A 127 2.91 -12.21 -0.55
CA MET A 127 1.56 -11.64 -0.65
C MET A 127 0.67 -12.46 -1.59
N HIS A 128 1.22 -12.93 -2.71
CA HIS A 128 0.46 -13.68 -3.73
C HIS A 128 0.33 -15.15 -3.37
N GLU A 129 1.42 -15.82 -2.98
CA GLU A 129 1.42 -17.24 -2.65
C GLU A 129 0.57 -17.54 -1.42
N LEU A 130 0.65 -16.70 -0.39
CA LEU A 130 -0.11 -16.89 0.85
C LEU A 130 -1.51 -16.26 0.79
N ASP A 131 -1.86 -15.60 -0.32
CA ASP A 131 -3.10 -14.83 -0.49
C ASP A 131 -3.34 -13.87 0.68
N LEU A 132 -2.30 -13.08 1.02
CA LEU A 132 -2.38 -12.06 2.07
C LEU A 132 -3.28 -10.91 1.60
N PRO A 133 -4.20 -10.40 2.42
CA PRO A 133 -5.05 -9.26 2.06
C PRO A 133 -4.28 -7.93 2.13
N ALA A 134 -3.26 -7.78 1.29
CA ALA A 134 -2.51 -6.53 1.15
C ALA A 134 -3.40 -5.45 0.51
N VAL A 135 -3.42 -4.27 1.13
CA VAL A 135 -4.20 -3.10 0.69
C VAL A 135 -3.29 -1.87 0.62
N GLY A 136 -3.73 -0.83 -0.07
CA GLY A 136 -2.88 0.28 -0.46
C GLY A 136 -2.02 -0.08 -1.68
N ARG A 137 -0.92 0.65 -1.87
CA ARG A 137 0.00 0.42 -2.99
C ARG A 137 0.86 -0.81 -2.69
N GLU A 138 0.77 -1.83 -3.53
CA GLU A 138 1.44 -3.10 -3.31
C GLU A 138 2.98 -2.95 -3.27
N GLU A 139 3.54 -2.08 -4.11
CA GLU A 139 4.96 -1.71 -4.10
C GLU A 139 5.43 -1.14 -2.76
N ASP A 140 4.60 -0.30 -2.12
CA ASP A 140 4.91 0.24 -0.80
C ASP A 140 4.81 -0.85 0.28
N ALA A 141 3.87 -1.79 0.13
CA ALA A 141 3.78 -2.94 1.01
C ALA A 141 4.99 -3.87 0.85
N ALA A 142 5.49 -4.06 -0.37
CA ALA A 142 6.70 -4.82 -0.66
C ALA A 142 7.96 -4.15 -0.07
N ASP A 143 8.10 -2.82 -0.16
CA ASP A 143 9.18 -2.07 0.51
C ASP A 143 9.12 -2.15 2.03
N GLU A 144 7.91 -2.06 2.59
CA GLU A 144 7.67 -2.19 4.03
C GLU A 144 8.05 -3.60 4.50
N PHE A 145 7.62 -4.62 3.77
CA PHE A 145 8.00 -6.01 4.00
C PHE A 145 9.52 -6.21 3.90
N ALA A 146 10.16 -5.65 2.88
CA ALA A 146 11.60 -5.76 2.68
C ALA A 146 12.39 -5.15 3.84
N THR A 147 11.93 -4.01 4.34
CA THR A 147 12.53 -3.36 5.51
C THR A 147 12.29 -4.19 6.78
N LEU A 148 11.07 -4.67 7.00
CA LEU A 148 10.72 -5.48 8.17
C LEU A 148 11.49 -6.79 8.22
N VAL A 149 11.45 -7.59 7.16
CA VAL A 149 12.16 -8.86 7.09
C VAL A 149 13.66 -8.63 7.07
N GLY A 150 14.13 -7.54 6.50
CA GLY A 150 15.52 -7.14 6.61
C GLY A 150 15.97 -7.02 8.06
N LEU A 151 15.20 -6.28 8.88
CA LEU A 151 15.50 -6.10 10.30
C LEU A 151 15.38 -7.41 11.11
N ASP A 152 14.40 -8.26 10.81
CA ASP A 152 14.13 -9.50 11.56
C ASP A 152 15.06 -10.66 11.15
N ALA A 153 15.30 -10.84 9.85
CA ALA A 153 16.06 -11.96 9.31
C ALA A 153 17.58 -11.71 9.31
N LEU A 154 18.00 -10.43 9.35
CA LEU A 154 19.38 -10.00 9.16
C LEU A 154 19.79 -8.98 10.23
N PRO A 155 19.79 -9.31 11.53
CA PRO A 155 20.08 -8.32 12.58
C PRO A 155 21.42 -7.59 12.38
N ASP A 156 22.43 -8.23 11.78
CA ASP A 156 23.74 -7.63 11.51
C ASP A 156 23.84 -6.83 10.19
N HIS A 157 22.86 -6.97 9.27
CA HIS A 157 22.93 -6.42 7.91
C HIS A 157 21.67 -5.68 7.44
N GLY A 158 20.54 -5.85 8.13
CA GLY A 158 19.21 -5.36 7.77
C GLY A 158 19.10 -3.85 7.72
N VAL A 159 19.78 -3.16 8.64
CA VAL A 159 19.90 -1.69 8.60
C VAL A 159 20.69 -1.26 7.36
N GLY A 160 21.79 -1.97 7.04
CA GLY A 160 22.68 -1.65 5.92
C GLY A 160 21.98 -1.72 4.57
N GLN A 161 21.24 -2.80 4.29
CA GLN A 161 20.49 -2.93 3.03
C GLN A 161 19.40 -1.87 2.87
N SER A 162 18.64 -1.56 3.92
CA SER A 162 17.58 -0.56 3.87
C SER A 162 18.16 0.86 3.71
N LEU A 163 19.29 1.17 4.35
CA LEU A 163 20.01 2.43 4.12
C LEU A 163 20.59 2.51 2.70
N ALA A 164 21.11 1.41 2.15
CA ALA A 164 21.60 1.36 0.78
C ALA A 164 20.46 1.60 -0.24
N ALA A 165 19.31 0.96 -0.05
CA ALA A 165 18.11 1.19 -0.86
C ALA A 165 17.58 2.61 -0.75
N ALA A 166 17.49 3.16 0.47
CA ALA A 166 17.12 4.55 0.69
C ALA A 166 18.09 5.50 -0.06
N ASN A 167 19.40 5.27 0.06
CA ASN A 167 20.40 6.05 -0.65
C ASN A 167 20.26 5.93 -2.18
N TRP A 168 19.98 4.74 -2.70
CA TRP A 168 19.71 4.51 -4.11
C TRP A 168 18.50 5.32 -4.60
N PHE A 169 17.36 5.27 -3.88
CA PHE A 169 16.19 6.08 -4.21
C PHE A 169 16.47 7.58 -4.12
N ARG A 170 17.23 8.03 -3.12
CA ARG A 170 17.66 9.43 -3.03
C ARG A 170 18.45 9.87 -4.26
N LEU A 171 19.40 9.06 -4.72
CA LEU A 171 20.22 9.35 -5.90
C LEU A 171 19.39 9.32 -7.19
N MET A 172 18.54 8.31 -7.36
CA MET A 172 17.62 8.20 -8.50
C MET A 172 16.57 9.32 -8.53
N GLY A 173 16.16 9.83 -7.38
CA GLY A 173 15.24 10.96 -7.25
C GLY A 173 15.90 12.33 -7.34
N SER A 174 17.23 12.41 -7.41
CA SER A 174 17.98 13.68 -7.43
C SER A 174 18.19 14.28 -8.82
N SER A 175 17.79 13.56 -9.88
CA SER A 175 17.74 14.12 -11.24
C SER A 175 16.75 15.29 -11.30
N GLU A 176 17.15 16.40 -11.93
CA GLU A 176 16.31 17.59 -12.18
C GLU A 176 15.18 17.29 -13.18
N VAL A 177 14.22 16.44 -12.79
CA VAL A 177 13.02 16.14 -13.57
C VAL A 177 12.00 17.22 -13.27
N ARG A 178 11.44 17.86 -14.30
CA ARG A 178 10.35 18.84 -14.10
C ARG A 178 9.13 18.12 -13.52
N LEU A 179 8.33 18.79 -12.68
CA LEU A 179 7.09 18.20 -12.15
C LEU A 179 6.16 17.62 -13.24
N SER A 180 6.15 18.22 -14.43
CA SER A 180 5.38 17.77 -15.60
C SER A 180 5.86 16.45 -16.22
N GLU A 181 7.06 15.99 -15.85
CA GLU A 181 7.70 14.78 -16.34
C GLU A 181 7.64 13.64 -15.32
N LEU A 182 7.06 13.89 -14.13
CA LEU A 182 6.86 12.85 -13.13
C LEU A 182 5.69 11.95 -13.53
N GLU A 183 5.95 10.65 -13.55
CA GLU A 183 4.96 9.62 -13.81
C GLU A 183 4.13 9.36 -12.54
N PHE A 184 3.27 10.30 -12.15
CA PHE A 184 2.37 10.12 -10.98
C PHE A 184 1.39 8.95 -11.15
N TRP A 185 1.22 8.47 -12.38
CA TRP A 185 0.45 7.27 -12.71
C TRP A 185 1.22 5.98 -12.50
N ASP A 186 2.54 6.02 -12.26
CA ASP A 186 3.31 4.81 -11.96
C ASP A 186 2.76 4.13 -10.71
N GLU A 187 2.95 2.83 -10.60
CA GLU A 187 2.51 2.01 -9.46
C GLU A 187 3.40 2.19 -8.22
N HIS A 188 4.65 2.59 -8.42
CA HIS A 188 5.58 2.84 -7.34
C HIS A 188 5.29 4.20 -6.75
N SER A 189 5.52 4.35 -5.46
CA SER A 189 5.75 5.68 -4.91
C SER A 189 6.94 6.33 -5.60
N MET A 190 6.98 7.66 -5.67
CA MET A 190 8.15 8.38 -6.17
C MET A 190 9.39 7.98 -5.38
N ASN A 191 10.56 8.02 -6.01
CA ASN A 191 11.82 7.71 -5.32
C ASN A 191 12.00 8.51 -4.02
N SER A 192 11.59 9.78 -3.99
CA SER A 192 11.56 10.60 -2.77
C SER A 192 10.66 10.01 -1.67
N GLN A 193 9.44 9.59 -2.01
CA GLN A 193 8.52 8.95 -1.07
C GLN A 193 9.11 7.65 -0.52
N ARG A 194 9.66 6.78 -1.39
CA ARG A 194 10.30 5.51 -0.99
C ARG A 194 11.49 5.75 -0.04
N PHE A 195 12.36 6.70 -0.38
CA PHE A 195 13.47 7.15 0.49
C PHE A 195 13.00 7.49 1.90
N TYR A 196 12.03 8.39 2.04
CA TYR A 196 11.56 8.79 3.36
C TYR A 196 10.79 7.68 4.08
N LYS A 197 10.01 6.85 3.38
CA LYS A 197 9.27 5.73 3.99
C LYS A 197 10.23 4.72 4.63
N ILE A 198 11.30 4.33 3.93
CA ILE A 198 12.32 3.44 4.46
C ILE A 198 13.02 4.05 5.68
N LEU A 199 13.46 5.32 5.60
CA LEU A 199 14.09 6.00 6.72
C LEU A 199 13.17 6.14 7.95
N CYS A 200 11.89 6.43 7.75
CA CYS A 200 10.92 6.49 8.84
C CYS A 200 10.73 5.11 9.49
N PHE A 201 10.61 4.05 8.69
CA PHE A 201 10.45 2.70 9.22
C PHE A 201 11.69 2.25 10.02
N LEU A 202 12.90 2.54 9.51
CA LEU A 202 14.16 2.34 10.24
C LEU A 202 14.20 3.16 11.53
N TYR A 203 13.89 4.45 11.48
CA TYR A 203 13.90 5.28 12.68
C TYR A 203 12.92 4.77 13.74
N GLY A 204 11.71 4.38 13.34
CA GLY A 204 10.71 3.83 14.26
C GLY A 204 11.13 2.50 14.91
N SER A 205 12.01 1.73 14.28
CA SER A 205 12.51 0.46 14.83
C SER A 205 13.52 0.65 15.95
N ASN A 206 14.44 1.61 15.80
CA ASN A 206 15.46 1.91 16.81
C ASN A 206 15.84 3.41 16.77
N PRO A 207 15.02 4.30 17.37
CA PRO A 207 15.27 5.74 17.36
C PRO A 207 16.61 6.14 18.01
N SER A 208 17.05 5.40 19.03
CA SER A 208 18.29 5.68 19.77
C SER A 208 19.54 5.49 18.92
N GLU A 209 19.62 4.38 18.18
CA GLU A 209 20.80 4.05 17.39
C GLU A 209 20.80 4.75 16.03
N LEU A 210 19.63 4.85 15.39
CA LEU A 210 19.48 5.35 14.03
C LEU A 210 19.19 6.85 13.97
N GLY A 211 18.79 7.47 15.09
CA GLY A 211 18.52 8.90 15.18
C GLY A 211 19.65 9.80 14.67
N PRO A 212 20.92 9.60 15.08
CA PRO A 212 22.03 10.41 14.59
C PRO A 212 22.22 10.40 13.07
N ILE A 213 21.83 9.30 12.40
CA ILE A 213 21.96 9.12 10.95
C ILE A 213 20.72 9.70 10.23
N ILE A 214 19.53 9.48 10.77
CA ILE A 214 18.26 9.73 10.08
C ILE A 214 17.67 11.11 10.38
N SER A 215 17.78 11.60 11.62
CA SER A 215 17.18 12.87 12.01
C SER A 215 17.67 14.10 11.22
N PRO A 216 18.91 14.16 10.72
CA PRO A 216 19.33 15.25 9.82
C PRO A 216 18.64 15.23 8.45
N LEU A 217 18.09 14.09 8.03
CA LEU A 217 17.53 13.87 6.70
C LEU A 217 16.00 13.96 6.66
N VAL A 218 15.34 13.81 7.81
CA VAL A 218 13.87 13.65 7.90
C VAL A 218 13.27 14.71 8.84
N PRO A 219 12.18 15.40 8.43
CA PRO A 219 11.51 16.37 9.29
C PRO A 219 11.05 15.78 10.62
N TYR A 220 11.23 16.52 11.72
CA TYR A 220 10.89 16.08 13.08
C TYR A 220 9.44 15.57 13.23
N THR A 221 8.48 16.22 12.55
CA THR A 221 7.07 15.82 12.59
C THR A 221 6.84 14.40 12.06
N ARG A 222 7.62 13.98 11.05
CA ARG A 222 7.59 12.61 10.50
C ARG A 222 8.27 11.62 11.41
N LEU A 223 9.40 11.99 12.01
CA LEU A 223 10.11 11.13 12.97
C LEU A 223 9.22 10.75 14.16
N ARG A 224 8.50 11.73 14.73
CA ARG A 224 7.53 11.49 15.81
C ARG A 224 6.45 10.50 15.37
N LEU A 225 5.88 10.71 14.19
CA LEU A 225 4.83 9.85 13.66
C LEU A 225 5.33 8.43 13.33
N ALA A 226 6.55 8.32 12.82
CA ALA A 226 7.22 7.06 12.54
C ALA A 226 7.42 6.24 13.82
N GLN A 227 7.86 6.87 14.91
CA GLN A 227 7.99 6.23 16.23
C GLN A 227 6.64 5.74 16.76
N GLU A 228 5.56 6.52 16.57
CA GLU A 228 4.21 6.13 16.97
C GLU A 228 3.64 4.97 16.13
N ARG A 229 3.94 4.94 14.83
CA ARG A 229 3.34 3.99 13.87
C ARG A 229 4.10 2.67 13.71
N TYR A 230 5.42 2.65 13.92
CA TYR A 230 6.22 1.44 13.70
C TYR A 230 5.69 0.20 14.44
N PRO A 231 5.38 0.25 15.75
CA PRO A 231 4.85 -0.92 16.46
C PRO A 231 3.54 -1.44 15.87
N GLN A 232 2.70 -0.55 15.35
CA GLN A 232 1.41 -0.89 14.74
C GLN A 232 1.62 -1.60 13.40
N LYS A 233 2.55 -1.11 12.57
CA LYS A 233 2.93 -1.76 11.31
C LYS A 233 3.48 -3.17 11.53
N VAL A 234 4.41 -3.32 12.47
CA VAL A 234 4.95 -4.64 12.87
C VAL A 234 3.82 -5.58 13.33
N ALA A 235 2.90 -5.10 14.18
CA ALA A 235 1.78 -5.90 14.65
C ALA A 235 0.84 -6.33 13.51
N ARG A 236 0.58 -5.47 12.52
CA ARG A 236 -0.24 -5.80 11.33
C ARG A 236 0.43 -6.85 10.46
N TRP A 237 1.71 -6.70 10.14
CA TRP A 237 2.46 -7.72 9.38
C TRP A 237 2.52 -9.06 10.10
N ARG A 238 2.78 -9.05 11.41
CA ARG A 238 2.75 -10.29 12.22
C ARG A 238 1.39 -10.96 12.14
N ARG A 239 0.27 -10.23 12.24
CA ARG A 239 -1.07 -10.79 12.08
C ARG A 239 -1.34 -11.35 10.69
N LEU A 240 -0.93 -10.64 9.63
CA LEU A 240 -1.07 -11.10 8.25
C LEU A 240 -0.34 -12.43 8.02
N LEU A 241 0.87 -12.56 8.56
CA LEU A 241 1.75 -13.70 8.33
C LEU A 241 1.53 -14.88 9.30
N ALA A 242 0.90 -14.65 10.45
CA ALA A 242 0.88 -15.63 11.55
C ALA A 242 0.23 -16.97 11.19
N ALA A 243 -0.85 -16.96 10.39
CA ALA A 243 -1.53 -18.19 9.94
C ALA A 243 -0.63 -19.06 9.03
N HIS A 244 0.40 -18.47 8.46
CA HIS A 244 1.31 -19.11 7.51
C HIS A 244 2.66 -19.49 8.13
N GLN A 245 2.86 -19.28 9.43
CA GLN A 245 4.13 -19.63 10.08
C GLN A 245 4.30 -21.14 10.29
N VAL A 246 5.54 -21.65 10.21
CA VAL A 246 5.88 -23.08 10.41
C VAL A 246 5.50 -23.56 11.80
N THR A 247 5.76 -22.74 12.81
CA THR A 247 5.10 -22.86 14.11
C THR A 247 4.05 -21.78 14.16
N PRO A 248 2.75 -22.11 14.14
CA PRO A 248 1.70 -21.09 14.20
C PRO A 248 1.93 -20.20 15.42
N GLY A 249 2.09 -18.90 15.18
CA GLY A 249 2.18 -17.92 16.26
C GLY A 249 0.86 -17.84 17.04
N SER A 250 0.92 -17.27 18.25
CA SER A 250 -0.28 -16.95 19.05
C SER A 250 -1.11 -15.81 18.44
N TYR A 251 -0.57 -15.09 17.45
CA TYR A 251 -1.27 -14.04 16.74
C TYR A 251 -2.29 -14.67 15.79
N GLN A 252 -3.57 -14.50 16.08
CA GLN A 252 -4.60 -14.72 15.07
C GLN A 252 -4.80 -13.42 14.29
N LEU A 253 -5.35 -13.51 13.07
CA LEU A 253 -6.05 -12.38 12.44
C LEU A 253 -7.21 -12.00 13.37
N GLN A 254 -6.92 -11.27 14.44
CA GLN A 254 -7.93 -10.69 15.30
C GLN A 254 -8.58 -9.57 14.51
N THR A 255 -9.81 -9.80 14.09
CA THR A 255 -10.72 -8.74 13.71
C THR A 255 -11.47 -8.31 14.97
N VAL A 256 -11.52 -7.02 15.26
CA VAL A 256 -12.50 -6.52 16.23
C VAL A 256 -13.86 -6.75 15.62
N ALA A 257 -14.51 -7.87 15.96
CA ALA A 257 -15.81 -8.20 15.42
C ALA A 257 -16.86 -7.22 15.99
N PRO A 258 -17.76 -6.69 15.15
CA PRO A 258 -18.94 -6.00 15.65
C PRO A 258 -19.73 -6.91 16.59
N GLU A 259 -20.27 -6.36 17.68
CA GLU A 259 -21.13 -7.10 18.61
C GLU A 259 -22.58 -7.03 18.09
N PRO A 260 -23.14 -8.09 17.47
CA PRO A 260 -24.44 -7.99 16.81
C PRO A 260 -25.59 -7.70 17.79
N SER A 261 -25.42 -8.12 19.06
CA SER A 261 -26.34 -7.82 20.16
C SER A 261 -26.31 -6.36 20.63
N ARG A 262 -25.30 -5.57 20.21
CA ARG A 262 -25.14 -4.17 20.59
C ARG A 262 -24.75 -3.32 19.37
N PRO A 263 -25.67 -3.18 18.39
CA PRO A 263 -25.38 -2.47 17.16
C PRO A 263 -24.96 -1.04 17.48
N ARG A 264 -23.84 -0.64 16.92
CA ARG A 264 -23.32 0.71 17.04
C ARG A 264 -23.93 1.61 15.96
N SER A 265 -23.92 2.91 16.21
CA SER A 265 -24.52 3.90 15.32
C SER A 265 -23.51 4.86 14.73
N LEU A 266 -23.67 5.20 13.46
CA LEU A 266 -23.16 6.39 12.81
C LEU A 266 -24.28 7.44 12.77
N THR A 267 -24.04 8.62 13.34
CA THR A 267 -25.04 9.70 13.40
C THR A 267 -24.45 11.02 12.95
N LEU A 268 -25.26 11.88 12.34
CA LEU A 268 -24.89 13.27 12.03
C LEU A 268 -25.37 14.19 13.15
N VAL A 269 -24.48 15.01 13.70
CA VAL A 269 -24.85 16.02 14.71
C VAL A 269 -25.76 17.06 14.08
N LYS A 270 -26.91 17.29 14.73
CA LYS A 270 -27.85 18.34 14.35
C LYS A 270 -27.20 19.71 14.51
N ALA A 271 -27.52 20.64 13.61
CA ALA A 271 -27.14 22.03 13.83
C ALA A 271 -27.87 22.58 15.07
N GLU A 272 -27.14 23.34 15.89
CA GLU A 272 -27.72 24.10 17.00
C GLU A 272 -28.11 25.50 16.50
N GLY A 273 -29.36 25.95 16.73
CA GLY A 273 -29.81 27.31 16.38
C GLY A 273 -30.71 27.45 15.13
N LYS A 274 -31.13 28.69 14.83
CA LYS A 274 -32.14 29.12 13.82
C LYS A 274 -31.82 28.68 12.37
N LEU A 275 -32.86 28.76 11.51
CA LEU A 275 -32.86 28.63 10.04
C LEU A 275 -31.48 28.74 9.39
N LEU A 276 -30.97 27.62 8.88
CA LEU A 276 -29.71 27.55 8.14
C LEU A 276 -29.90 28.07 6.70
N PRO A 277 -28.85 28.63 6.07
CA PRO A 277 -28.85 28.95 4.65
C PRO A 277 -29.16 27.71 3.79
N ILE A 278 -29.78 27.89 2.62
CA ILE A 278 -30.13 26.79 1.70
C ILE A 278 -28.89 25.97 1.33
N ALA A 279 -27.76 26.62 1.05
CA ALA A 279 -26.50 25.92 0.72
C ALA A 279 -26.04 25.00 1.87
N GLU A 280 -26.15 25.44 3.13
CA GLU A 280 -25.81 24.61 4.28
C GLU A 280 -26.81 23.46 4.48
N LEU A 281 -28.11 23.71 4.26
CA LEU A 281 -29.13 22.65 4.29
C LEU A 281 -28.86 21.57 3.25
N THR A 282 -28.54 21.97 2.02
CA THR A 282 -28.19 21.05 0.92
C THR A 282 -26.98 20.20 1.28
N ARG A 283 -25.90 20.85 1.76
CA ARG A 283 -24.66 20.19 2.18
C ARG A 283 -24.88 19.19 3.31
N ARG A 284 -25.60 19.59 4.38
CA ARG A 284 -25.98 18.67 5.46
C ARG A 284 -26.87 17.53 4.98
N GLY A 285 -27.73 17.78 3.99
CA GLY A 285 -28.51 16.76 3.31
C GLY A 285 -27.64 15.71 2.60
N ASN A 286 -26.59 16.15 1.91
CA ASN A 286 -25.61 15.26 1.28
C ASN A 286 -24.86 14.41 2.31
N PHE A 287 -24.44 15.00 3.45
CA PHE A 287 -23.84 14.24 4.54
C PHE A 287 -24.81 13.20 5.12
N ALA A 288 -26.06 13.59 5.37
CA ALA A 288 -27.08 12.70 5.91
C ALA A 288 -27.38 11.52 4.99
N GLN A 289 -27.42 11.74 3.67
CA GLN A 289 -27.57 10.66 2.69
C GLN A 289 -26.44 9.63 2.81
N MET A 290 -25.18 10.07 2.90
CA MET A 290 -24.05 9.17 3.05
C MET A 290 -24.05 8.47 4.42
N VAL A 291 -24.33 9.19 5.50
CA VAL A 291 -24.45 8.61 6.86
C VAL A 291 -25.49 7.50 6.89
N ASN A 292 -26.67 7.73 6.31
CA ASN A 292 -27.75 6.75 6.27
C ASN A 292 -27.35 5.51 5.45
N LEU A 293 -26.70 5.72 4.29
CA LEU A 293 -26.18 4.62 3.48
C LEU A 293 -25.18 3.77 4.28
N LEU A 294 -24.15 4.40 4.86
CA LEU A 294 -23.11 3.71 5.61
C LEU A 294 -23.66 2.98 6.85
N GLN A 295 -24.60 3.60 7.57
CA GLN A 295 -25.28 2.97 8.70
C GLN A 295 -26.12 1.76 8.28
N ALA A 296 -26.73 1.79 7.09
CA ALA A 296 -27.50 0.67 6.54
C ALA A 296 -26.61 -0.44 5.98
N THR A 297 -25.39 -0.10 5.56
CA THR A 297 -24.46 -1.02 4.92
C THR A 297 -23.52 -1.72 5.91
N PHE A 298 -23.07 -1.03 6.96
CA PHE A 298 -22.00 -1.52 7.83
C PHE A 298 -22.44 -1.74 9.29
N GLN A 299 -21.91 -2.81 9.90
CA GLN A 299 -21.92 -3.07 11.33
C GLN A 299 -20.64 -2.45 11.92
N LEU A 300 -20.81 -1.48 12.82
CA LEU A 300 -19.67 -0.72 13.34
C LEU A 300 -19.15 -1.33 14.64
N PRO A 301 -17.82 -1.36 14.85
CA PRO A 301 -17.24 -1.78 16.11
C PRO A 301 -17.48 -0.75 17.24
N LYS A 302 -17.60 0.53 16.89
CA LYS A 302 -17.83 1.65 17.82
C LYS A 302 -18.89 2.62 17.28
N ASN A 303 -19.46 3.40 18.20
CA ASN A 303 -20.33 4.52 17.81
C ASN A 303 -19.48 5.60 17.15
N LEU A 304 -19.98 6.12 16.04
CA LEU A 304 -19.36 7.20 15.29
C LEU A 304 -20.32 8.37 15.18
N THR A 305 -19.77 9.58 15.23
CA THR A 305 -20.55 10.80 15.11
C THR A 305 -19.91 11.74 14.09
N VAL A 306 -20.66 12.12 13.07
CA VAL A 306 -20.26 13.11 12.07
C VAL A 306 -20.59 14.50 12.59
N VAL A 307 -19.58 15.35 12.68
CA VAL A 307 -19.66 16.73 13.16
C VAL A 307 -19.27 17.65 12.02
N TYR A 308 -20.14 18.59 11.65
CA TYR A 308 -19.85 19.62 10.65
C TYR A 308 -19.80 21.00 11.32
N LYS A 309 -18.63 21.65 11.29
CA LYS A 309 -18.41 22.97 11.91
C LYS A 309 -17.17 23.67 11.34
N LYS A 310 -17.05 24.98 11.60
CA LYS A 310 -15.84 25.75 11.35
C LYS A 310 -14.74 25.39 12.35
N VAL A 311 -13.53 25.12 11.85
CA VAL A 311 -12.39 24.67 12.68
C VAL A 311 -11.05 25.24 12.24
N GLU A 312 -11.02 26.13 11.25
CA GLU A 312 -9.80 26.73 10.70
C GLU A 312 -8.82 25.68 10.16
N LEU A 313 -9.36 24.54 9.70
CA LEU A 313 -8.60 23.45 9.09
C LEU A 313 -9.11 23.22 7.68
N GLN A 314 -8.25 23.33 6.67
CA GLN A 314 -8.59 23.00 5.28
C GLN A 314 -8.56 21.49 5.01
N ARG A 315 -9.00 20.68 5.99
CA ARG A 315 -9.12 19.23 5.86
C ARG A 315 -10.19 18.68 6.80
N ASN A 316 -10.75 17.54 6.41
CA ASN A 316 -11.56 16.71 7.29
C ASN A 316 -10.66 15.82 8.15
N ALA A 317 -11.20 15.24 9.21
CA ALA A 317 -10.44 14.35 10.09
C ALA A 317 -11.32 13.37 10.86
N PHE A 318 -10.87 12.12 10.96
CA PHE A 318 -11.32 11.19 11.98
C PHE A 318 -10.57 11.40 13.32
N LEU A 319 -11.32 11.50 14.41
CA LEU A 319 -10.86 11.68 15.78
C LEU A 319 -11.12 10.39 16.58
N PRO A 320 -10.16 9.44 16.63
CA PRO A 320 -10.40 8.08 17.15
C PRO A 320 -10.83 8.05 18.62
N HIS A 321 -10.24 8.90 19.47
CA HIS A 321 -10.56 8.95 20.89
C HIS A 321 -11.99 9.44 21.17
N ALA A 322 -12.52 10.30 20.29
CA ALA A 322 -13.88 10.84 20.42
C ALA A 322 -14.92 10.03 19.66
N GLY A 323 -14.50 9.10 18.77
CA GLY A 323 -15.39 8.45 17.82
C GLY A 323 -16.06 9.47 16.88
N GLN A 324 -15.34 10.50 16.46
CA GLN A 324 -15.90 11.61 15.68
C GLN A 324 -15.28 11.71 14.30
N ILE A 325 -16.12 11.87 13.27
CA ILE A 325 -15.72 12.33 11.94
C ILE A 325 -15.98 13.83 11.89
N LEU A 326 -14.92 14.62 11.83
CA LEU A 326 -14.98 16.07 11.72
C LEU A 326 -14.94 16.46 10.24
N LEU A 327 -16.03 17.08 9.78
CA LEU A 327 -16.14 17.72 8.49
C LEU A 327 -15.94 19.23 8.67
N SER A 328 -14.92 19.78 7.99
CA SER A 328 -14.54 21.18 8.15
C SER A 328 -15.29 22.09 7.17
N GLN A 329 -15.91 23.16 7.67
CA GLN A 329 -16.45 24.23 6.82
C GLN A 329 -15.37 24.84 5.91
N ASP A 330 -14.20 25.11 6.49
CA ASP A 330 -13.08 25.75 5.79
C ASP A 330 -12.56 24.90 4.62
N PHE A 331 -12.66 23.58 4.71
CA PHE A 331 -12.33 22.68 3.61
C PHE A 331 -13.30 22.82 2.43
N PHE A 332 -14.61 22.81 2.69
CA PHE A 332 -15.59 22.89 1.60
C PHE A 332 -15.64 24.28 0.96
N ASP A 333 -15.47 25.34 1.75
CA ASP A 333 -15.42 26.71 1.23
C ASP A 333 -14.20 26.90 0.31
N ASP A 334 -13.04 26.34 0.69
CA ASP A 334 -11.83 26.35 -0.15
C ASP A 334 -12.01 25.48 -1.41
N ALA A 335 -12.59 24.29 -1.29
CA ALA A 335 -12.85 23.42 -2.43
C ALA A 335 -13.79 24.07 -3.46
N GLU A 336 -14.87 24.70 -3.01
CA GLU A 336 -15.83 25.42 -3.86
C GLU A 336 -15.17 26.62 -4.57
N ALA A 337 -14.32 27.37 -3.86
CA ALA A 337 -13.56 28.48 -4.42
C ALA A 337 -12.53 28.01 -5.48
N ARG A 338 -11.93 26.83 -5.33
CA ARG A 338 -11.00 26.26 -6.32
C ARG A 338 -11.75 25.72 -7.54
N LEU A 339 -12.84 25.00 -7.33
CA LEU A 339 -13.66 24.42 -8.42
C LEU A 339 -14.31 25.51 -9.29
N SER A 340 -14.88 26.56 -8.67
CA SER A 340 -15.54 27.66 -9.38
C SER A 340 -14.60 28.48 -10.28
N ARG A 341 -13.28 28.42 -10.05
CA ARG A 341 -12.28 29.03 -10.93
C ARG A 341 -12.04 28.25 -12.23
N ARG A 342 -12.48 26.99 -12.30
CA ARG A 342 -12.11 26.03 -13.36
C ARG A 342 -13.31 25.47 -14.11
N TYR A 343 -14.46 25.36 -13.45
CA TYR A 343 -15.64 24.70 -13.99
C TYR A 343 -16.88 25.61 -13.94
N SER A 344 -17.92 25.25 -14.70
CA SER A 344 -19.19 25.97 -14.67
C SER A 344 -19.88 25.88 -13.30
N ALA A 345 -20.89 26.72 -13.06
CA ALA A 345 -21.67 26.66 -11.83
C ALA A 345 -22.33 25.28 -11.62
N ASP A 346 -22.90 24.69 -12.66
CA ASP A 346 -23.53 23.36 -12.60
C ASP A 346 -22.52 22.26 -12.30
N GLN A 347 -21.37 22.28 -12.98
CA GLN A 347 -20.28 21.33 -12.73
C GLN A 347 -19.70 21.49 -11.33
N THR A 348 -19.58 22.72 -10.84
CA THR A 348 -19.12 23.01 -9.47
C THR A 348 -20.10 22.46 -8.45
N ALA A 349 -21.41 22.73 -8.60
CA ALA A 349 -22.44 22.23 -7.70
C ALA A 349 -22.51 20.69 -7.69
N GLU A 350 -22.44 20.05 -8.85
CA GLU A 350 -22.40 18.60 -9.00
C GLU A 350 -21.16 18.01 -8.29
N THR A 351 -19.99 18.63 -8.48
CA THR A 351 -18.73 18.20 -7.86
C THR A 351 -18.73 18.39 -6.36
N MET A 352 -19.26 19.51 -5.86
CA MET A 352 -19.39 19.77 -4.43
C MET A 352 -20.31 18.75 -3.76
N ALA A 353 -21.47 18.44 -4.36
CA ALA A 353 -22.37 17.43 -3.82
C ALA A 353 -21.72 16.04 -3.74
N ALA A 354 -20.90 15.68 -4.73
CA ALA A 354 -20.14 14.43 -4.71
C ALA A 354 -19.02 14.47 -3.67
N LEU A 355 -18.27 15.57 -3.57
CA LEU A 355 -17.17 15.75 -2.63
C LEU A 355 -17.65 15.71 -1.18
N GLU A 356 -18.82 16.29 -0.89
CA GLU A 356 -19.45 16.26 0.44
C GLU A 356 -19.78 14.83 0.88
N LYS A 357 -20.37 14.03 -0.02
CA LYS A 357 -20.66 12.60 0.23
C LYS A 357 -19.38 11.79 0.36
N PHE A 358 -18.43 12.00 -0.55
CA PHE A 358 -17.15 11.29 -0.55
C PHE A 358 -16.31 11.60 0.69
N SER A 359 -16.36 12.84 1.20
CA SER A 359 -15.66 13.23 2.43
C SER A 359 -16.15 12.43 3.64
N VAL A 360 -17.46 12.20 3.77
CA VAL A 360 -18.00 11.31 4.81
C VAL A 360 -17.50 9.88 4.60
N LEU A 361 -17.54 9.37 3.37
CA LEU A 361 -17.11 8.01 3.04
C LEU A 361 -15.62 7.78 3.34
N GLN A 362 -14.74 8.73 2.99
CA GLN A 362 -13.30 8.61 3.19
C GLN A 362 -12.93 8.61 4.68
N GLU A 363 -13.48 9.55 5.46
CA GLU A 363 -13.22 9.59 6.91
C GLU A 363 -13.88 8.40 7.63
N PHE A 364 -15.01 7.91 7.14
CA PHE A 364 -15.61 6.66 7.61
C PHE A 364 -14.72 5.45 7.32
N ALA A 365 -14.13 5.36 6.12
CA ALA A 365 -13.20 4.29 5.78
C ALA A 365 -11.99 4.29 6.74
N PHE A 366 -11.45 5.47 7.06
CA PHE A 366 -10.41 5.62 8.07
C PHE A 366 -10.90 5.12 9.44
N ALA A 367 -12.05 5.61 9.89
CA ALA A 367 -12.64 5.23 11.16
C ALA A 367 -12.83 3.71 11.27
N LEU A 368 -13.33 3.07 10.21
CA LEU A 368 -13.52 1.64 10.16
C LEU A 368 -12.19 0.89 10.24
N ILE A 369 -11.17 1.28 9.47
CA ILE A 369 -9.81 0.69 9.54
C ILE A 369 -9.25 0.77 10.97
N ALA A 370 -9.34 1.95 11.59
CA ALA A 370 -8.79 2.20 12.90
C ALA A 370 -9.54 1.48 14.02
N ASP A 371 -10.87 1.57 14.05
CA ASP A 371 -11.69 1.00 15.13
C ASP A 371 -11.88 -0.51 15.01
N ALA A 372 -11.80 -1.06 13.80
CA ALA A 372 -11.80 -2.50 13.58
C ALA A 372 -10.41 -3.14 13.77
N ASP A 373 -9.38 -2.31 13.94
CA ASP A 373 -7.97 -2.70 13.93
C ASP A 373 -7.63 -3.60 12.72
N LEU A 374 -8.00 -3.16 11.52
CA LEU A 374 -7.76 -3.96 10.31
C LEU A 374 -6.26 -4.15 10.06
N ALA A 375 -5.90 -5.38 9.68
CA ALA A 375 -4.53 -5.75 9.32
C ALA A 375 -4.19 -5.25 7.90
N ILE A 376 -4.14 -3.93 7.73
CA ILE A 376 -3.75 -3.28 6.48
C ILE A 376 -2.23 -3.28 6.29
N THR A 377 -1.78 -3.13 5.05
CA THR A 377 -0.39 -2.79 4.70
C THR A 377 -0.27 -1.29 4.45
N GLY A 378 0.91 -0.70 4.68
CA GLY A 378 1.15 0.72 4.43
C GLY A 378 0.51 1.68 5.45
N GLU A 379 0.16 2.88 4.99
CA GLU A 379 -0.41 3.94 5.82
C GLU A 379 -1.95 3.86 5.89
N PRO A 380 -2.56 4.09 7.08
CA PRO A 380 -4.03 4.14 7.22
C PRO A 380 -4.72 5.13 6.29
N GLU A 381 -4.10 6.29 6.04
CA GLU A 381 -4.61 7.32 5.13
C GLU A 381 -4.78 6.79 3.70
N ASP A 382 -3.79 6.05 3.20
CA ASP A 382 -3.81 5.52 1.84
C ASP A 382 -4.74 4.32 1.72
N ALA A 383 -4.78 3.46 2.73
CA ALA A 383 -5.75 2.38 2.80
C ALA A 383 -7.20 2.91 2.86
N ALA A 384 -7.46 3.97 3.62
CA ALA A 384 -8.78 4.60 3.68
C ALA A 384 -9.21 5.22 2.34
N ALA A 385 -8.29 5.95 1.69
CA ALA A 385 -8.54 6.52 0.37
C ALA A 385 -8.81 5.42 -0.67
N GLU A 386 -8.02 4.35 -0.67
CA GLU A 386 -8.22 3.21 -1.55
C GLU A 386 -9.57 2.53 -1.30
N LEU A 387 -9.94 2.26 -0.05
CA LEU A 387 -11.23 1.65 0.28
C LEU A 387 -12.38 2.52 -0.24
N ALA A 388 -12.32 3.83 -0.02
CA ALA A 388 -13.34 4.75 -0.52
C ALA A 388 -13.45 4.71 -2.05
N MET A 389 -12.33 4.70 -2.78
CA MET A 389 -12.33 4.57 -4.25
C MET A 389 -12.87 3.23 -4.73
N VAL A 390 -12.47 2.12 -4.09
CA VAL A 390 -12.97 0.78 -4.40
C VAL A 390 -14.48 0.72 -4.21
N LEU A 391 -15.01 1.27 -3.11
CA LEU A 391 -16.46 1.34 -2.86
C LEU A 391 -17.18 2.21 -3.89
N VAL A 392 -16.62 3.36 -4.27
CA VAL A 392 -17.17 4.21 -5.35
C VAL A 392 -17.23 3.44 -6.67
N ALA A 393 -16.18 2.71 -7.03
CA ALA A 393 -16.16 1.95 -8.28
C ALA A 393 -17.07 0.71 -8.25
N SER A 394 -17.09 -0.03 -7.12
CA SER A 394 -17.77 -1.32 -7.01
C SER A 394 -19.28 -1.19 -6.75
N GLU A 395 -19.71 -0.20 -5.97
CA GLU A 395 -21.09 -0.09 -5.52
C GLU A 395 -21.93 0.77 -6.48
N PRO A 396 -23.01 0.22 -7.09
CA PRO A 396 -23.84 0.98 -8.04
C PRO A 396 -24.45 2.27 -7.46
N SER A 397 -24.73 2.30 -6.15
CA SER A 397 -25.27 3.48 -5.47
C SER A 397 -24.23 4.58 -5.24
N LEU A 398 -22.93 4.24 -5.27
CA LEU A 398 -21.82 5.17 -5.08
C LEU A 398 -21.14 5.57 -6.38
N ARG A 399 -21.23 4.74 -7.43
CA ARG A 399 -20.62 4.99 -8.75
C ARG A 399 -20.92 6.37 -9.35
N PRO A 400 -22.13 6.95 -9.22
CA PRO A 400 -22.38 8.32 -9.69
C PRO A 400 -21.49 9.41 -9.07
N LEU A 401 -20.84 9.15 -7.93
CA LEU A 401 -19.85 10.07 -7.35
C LEU A 401 -18.56 10.14 -8.17
N GLY A 402 -18.25 9.10 -8.96
CA GLY A 402 -16.96 8.93 -9.62
C GLY A 402 -16.61 10.06 -10.59
N LEU A 403 -17.49 10.37 -11.55
CA LEU A 403 -17.20 11.38 -12.59
C LEU A 403 -17.04 12.80 -11.99
N PRO A 404 -17.90 13.27 -11.09
CA PRO A 404 -17.68 14.57 -10.46
C PRO A 404 -16.38 14.61 -9.64
N LEU A 405 -16.02 13.52 -8.93
CA LEU A 405 -14.78 13.46 -8.17
C LEU A 405 -13.53 13.59 -9.05
N THR A 406 -13.57 13.19 -10.32
CA THR A 406 -12.42 13.39 -11.22
C THR A 406 -12.07 14.87 -11.37
N ARG A 407 -13.06 15.76 -11.42
CA ARG A 407 -12.86 17.22 -11.52
C ARG A 407 -12.20 17.80 -10.26
N TRP A 408 -12.53 17.25 -9.09
CA TRP A 408 -11.87 17.63 -7.85
C TRP A 408 -10.40 17.23 -7.86
N TYR A 409 -10.11 15.98 -8.22
CA TYR A 409 -8.74 15.50 -8.31
C TYR A 409 -7.92 16.20 -9.41
N GLU A 410 -8.53 16.54 -10.56
CA GLU A 410 -7.93 17.38 -11.61
C GLU A 410 -7.56 18.78 -11.07
N THR A 411 -8.43 19.37 -10.26
CA THR A 411 -8.18 20.66 -9.59
C THR A 411 -6.96 20.59 -8.70
N LEU A 412 -6.88 19.56 -7.83
CA LEU A 412 -5.73 19.33 -6.96
C LEU A 412 -4.45 19.06 -7.73
N ALA A 413 -4.54 18.23 -8.77
CA ALA A 413 -3.40 17.85 -9.59
C ALA A 413 -2.76 19.07 -10.27
N ALA A 414 -3.58 19.99 -10.77
CA ALA A 414 -3.11 21.17 -11.49
C ALA A 414 -2.51 22.27 -10.62
N GLU A 415 -2.81 22.28 -9.32
CA GLU A 415 -2.30 23.29 -8.39
C GLU A 415 -0.89 22.97 -7.86
N ASN A 416 -0.38 21.75 -8.11
CA ASN A 416 0.92 21.27 -7.62
C ASN A 416 1.13 21.43 -6.09
N ILE A 417 0.03 21.56 -5.35
CA ILE A 417 -0.04 21.65 -3.89
C ILE A 417 -1.05 20.59 -3.46
N ASN A 418 -0.60 19.53 -2.77
CA ASN A 418 -1.54 18.58 -2.15
C ASN A 418 -2.39 19.32 -1.10
N VAL A 419 -3.63 18.88 -0.83
CA VAL A 419 -4.50 19.42 0.24
C VAL A 419 -3.79 19.59 1.60
N LEU A 420 -2.75 18.80 1.87
CA LEU A 420 -1.92 18.89 3.09
C LEU A 420 -0.76 19.90 3.02
N GLN A 421 -0.62 20.68 1.94
CA GLN A 421 0.54 21.55 1.65
C GLN A 421 1.90 20.82 1.67
N LEU A 422 1.87 19.48 1.56
CA LEU A 422 3.07 18.67 1.54
C LEU A 422 3.70 18.76 0.14
N LYS A 423 4.94 19.22 0.09
CA LYS A 423 5.84 18.99 -1.05
C LYS A 423 6.00 17.47 -1.25
N TYR A 424 6.45 17.04 -2.44
CA TYR A 424 6.62 15.67 -3.03
C TYR A 424 7.24 14.53 -2.16
N TRP A 425 7.27 14.69 -0.84
CA TRP A 425 7.72 13.79 0.20
C TRP A 425 6.62 13.46 1.23
N SER A 426 5.35 13.50 0.83
CA SER A 426 4.24 13.07 1.71
C SER A 426 4.42 11.61 2.16
N GLU A 427 3.97 11.30 3.37
CA GLU A 427 3.85 9.91 3.86
C GLU A 427 2.80 9.14 3.08
N SER A 428 1.74 9.84 2.68
CA SER A 428 0.65 9.31 1.88
C SER A 428 0.91 9.47 0.39
N ALA A 429 0.12 8.76 -0.41
CA ALA A 429 -0.02 9.03 -1.84
C ALA A 429 -0.38 10.50 -2.08
N LEU A 430 0.15 11.06 -3.17
CA LEU A 430 -0.21 12.37 -3.66
C LEU A 430 -1.60 12.36 -4.29
N ASP A 431 -2.23 13.53 -4.38
CA ASP A 431 -3.56 13.65 -4.97
C ASP A 431 -3.55 13.28 -6.46
N GLN A 432 -2.43 13.52 -7.16
CA GLN A 432 -2.19 13.06 -8.53
C GLN A 432 -2.17 11.52 -8.64
N GLN A 433 -1.56 10.81 -7.67
CA GLN A 433 -1.54 9.35 -7.67
C GLN A 433 -2.97 8.80 -7.45
N ARG A 434 -3.69 9.39 -6.49
CA ARG A 434 -5.09 9.04 -6.18
C ARG A 434 -6.03 9.32 -7.35
N PHE A 435 -5.78 10.38 -8.11
CA PHE A 435 -6.51 10.70 -9.33
C PHE A 435 -6.45 9.54 -10.32
N TYR A 436 -5.25 9.10 -10.71
CA TYR A 436 -5.08 8.03 -11.68
C TYR A 436 -5.63 6.68 -11.19
N ASP A 437 -5.55 6.41 -9.89
CA ASP A 437 -6.15 5.22 -9.28
C ASP A 437 -7.68 5.25 -9.41
N MET A 438 -8.34 6.35 -9.02
CA MET A 438 -9.79 6.51 -9.15
C MET A 438 -10.24 6.39 -10.61
N LEU A 439 -9.58 7.10 -11.53
CA LEU A 439 -9.92 7.06 -12.96
C LEU A 439 -9.85 5.62 -13.51
N GLY A 440 -8.78 4.91 -13.17
CA GLY A 440 -8.59 3.55 -13.62
C GLY A 440 -9.61 2.58 -13.03
N TYR A 441 -9.95 2.71 -11.74
CA TYR A 441 -10.96 1.83 -11.10
C TYR A 441 -12.35 2.06 -11.68
N LEU A 442 -12.74 3.31 -11.94
CA LEU A 442 -14.00 3.63 -12.60
C LEU A 442 -14.07 3.03 -14.00
N TYR A 443 -13.00 3.18 -14.80
CA TYR A 443 -12.94 2.60 -16.13
C TYR A 443 -13.01 1.07 -16.11
N VAL A 444 -12.25 0.41 -15.23
CA VAL A 444 -12.27 -1.06 -15.13
C VAL A 444 -13.64 -1.57 -14.64
N ALA A 445 -14.29 -0.83 -13.75
CA ALA A 445 -15.60 -1.21 -13.20
C ALA A 445 -16.75 -1.02 -14.22
N ASP A 446 -16.70 0.02 -15.05
CA ASP A 446 -17.69 0.31 -16.08
C ASP A 446 -17.04 1.00 -17.31
N PRO A 447 -16.44 0.22 -18.22
CA PRO A 447 -15.73 0.77 -19.36
C PRO A 447 -16.62 1.60 -20.31
N THR A 448 -17.93 1.34 -20.31
CA THR A 448 -18.89 2.03 -21.18
C THR A 448 -19.19 3.43 -20.66
N SER A 449 -19.54 3.55 -19.39
CA SER A 449 -19.87 4.86 -18.80
C SER A 449 -18.64 5.75 -18.59
N TYR A 450 -17.44 5.18 -18.47
CA TYR A 450 -16.19 5.92 -18.24
C TYR A 450 -15.22 5.87 -19.41
N ALA A 451 -15.68 5.59 -20.64
CA ALA A 451 -14.84 5.56 -21.83
C ALA A 451 -14.07 6.89 -22.06
N SER A 452 -14.69 8.03 -21.74
CA SER A 452 -14.07 9.36 -21.85
C SER A 452 -12.94 9.60 -20.86
N VAL A 453 -12.93 8.87 -19.75
CA VAL A 453 -11.87 8.95 -18.72
C VAL A 453 -10.61 8.20 -19.16
N ALA A 454 -10.76 7.11 -19.92
CA ALA A 454 -9.64 6.28 -20.38
C ALA A 454 -8.61 7.06 -21.22
N SER A 455 -9.04 8.09 -21.96
CA SER A 455 -8.15 8.93 -22.77
C SER A 455 -7.15 9.74 -21.94
N GLN A 456 -7.43 9.94 -20.65
CA GLN A 456 -6.57 10.68 -19.73
C GLN A 456 -5.54 9.77 -19.03
N ILE A 457 -5.66 8.45 -19.20
CA ILE A 457 -4.81 7.47 -18.52
C ILE A 457 -3.84 6.84 -19.53
N PRO A 458 -2.53 6.83 -19.26
CA PRO A 458 -1.59 6.11 -20.10
C PRO A 458 -1.97 4.64 -20.25
N LYS A 459 -1.86 4.08 -21.46
CA LYS A 459 -2.20 2.67 -21.75
C LYS A 459 -1.54 1.70 -20.78
N LYS A 460 -0.24 1.89 -20.48
CA LYS A 460 0.51 1.09 -19.51
C LYS A 460 -0.15 1.08 -18.13
N ARG A 461 -0.69 2.22 -17.67
CA ARG A 461 -1.42 2.31 -16.41
C ARG A 461 -2.75 1.59 -16.48
N LEU A 462 -3.54 1.81 -17.53
CA LEU A 462 -4.82 1.12 -17.74
C LEU A 462 -4.69 -0.41 -17.70
N ASP A 463 -3.71 -0.96 -18.42
CA ASP A 463 -3.45 -2.39 -18.49
C ASP A 463 -3.17 -2.98 -17.09
N LYS A 464 -2.46 -2.22 -16.24
CA LYS A 464 -2.12 -2.64 -14.89
C LYS A 464 -3.27 -2.48 -13.90
N THR A 465 -4.03 -1.39 -14.01
CA THR A 465 -5.16 -1.11 -13.13
C THR A 465 -6.23 -2.20 -13.18
N ALA A 466 -6.40 -2.86 -14.33
CA ALA A 466 -7.32 -3.99 -14.46
C ALA A 466 -7.03 -5.12 -13.46
N TRP A 467 -5.75 -5.45 -13.28
CA TRP A 467 -5.33 -6.46 -12.31
C TRP A 467 -5.40 -5.94 -10.87
N GLU A 468 -4.86 -4.74 -10.61
CA GLU A 468 -4.82 -4.13 -9.27
C GLU A 468 -6.23 -3.95 -8.68
N TYR A 469 -7.19 -3.44 -9.47
CA TYR A 469 -8.55 -3.23 -9.02
C TYR A 469 -9.20 -4.51 -8.53
N GLN A 470 -9.00 -5.64 -9.24
CA GLN A 470 -9.56 -6.93 -8.85
C GLN A 470 -8.93 -7.45 -7.56
N GLN A 471 -7.61 -7.30 -7.39
CA GLN A 471 -6.94 -7.67 -6.13
C GLN A 471 -7.46 -6.81 -4.97
N LYS A 472 -7.51 -5.49 -5.14
CA LYS A 472 -7.96 -4.55 -4.10
C LYS A 472 -9.41 -4.80 -3.71
N LYS A 473 -10.31 -4.98 -4.68
CA LYS A 473 -11.71 -5.34 -4.43
C LYS A 473 -11.83 -6.65 -3.66
N ARG A 474 -11.05 -7.68 -4.02
CA ARG A 474 -11.04 -8.96 -3.30
C ARG A 474 -10.53 -8.79 -1.86
N ASN A 475 -9.41 -8.09 -1.68
CA ASN A 475 -8.75 -7.94 -0.38
C ASN A 475 -9.61 -7.12 0.58
N TRP A 476 -10.18 -6.00 0.13
CA TRP A 476 -11.16 -5.24 0.91
C TRP A 476 -12.41 -6.06 1.22
N GLY A 477 -12.94 -6.82 0.26
CA GLY A 477 -14.06 -7.73 0.50
C GLY A 477 -13.79 -8.75 1.61
N ARG A 478 -12.56 -9.29 1.68
CA ARG A 478 -12.14 -10.21 2.74
C ARG A 478 -11.98 -9.52 4.09
N LEU A 479 -11.28 -8.39 4.14
CA LEU A 479 -11.06 -7.63 5.37
C LEU A 479 -12.36 -7.11 5.99
N LEU A 480 -13.31 -6.69 5.13
CA LEU A 480 -14.57 -6.10 5.57
C LEU A 480 -15.69 -7.12 5.79
N LYS A 481 -15.49 -8.40 5.44
CA LYS A 481 -16.52 -9.46 5.57
C LYS A 481 -17.28 -9.44 6.91
N PRO A 482 -16.63 -9.28 8.09
CA PRO A 482 -17.33 -9.24 9.37
C PRO A 482 -18.17 -7.97 9.62
N PHE A 483 -17.94 -6.92 8.83
CA PHE A 483 -18.50 -5.59 9.03
C PHE A 483 -19.64 -5.28 8.06
N TRP A 484 -19.91 -6.11 7.07
CA TRP A 484 -21.11 -5.93 6.23
C TRP A 484 -22.37 -6.31 7.01
N ARG A 485 -23.42 -5.52 6.87
CA ARG A 485 -24.78 -5.94 7.24
C ARG A 485 -25.24 -6.94 6.18
N SER A 486 -25.50 -8.17 6.61
CA SER A 486 -25.93 -9.30 5.77
C SER A 486 -27.21 -9.02 5.01
#